data_AF-A0A518CWZ9-F1
#
_entry.id   AF-A0A518CWZ9-F1
#
_cell.length_a   1.000
_cell.length_b   1.000
_cell.length_c   1.000
_cell.angle_alpha   90.00
_cell.angle_beta   90.00
_cell.angle_gamma   90.00
#
_symmetry.space_group_name_H-M   'P 1'
#
loop_
_entity.id
_entity.type
_entity.pdbx_description
1 polymer ?
#
loop_
_entity_poly.entity_id
_entity_poly.type
_entity_poly.pdbx_seq_one_letter_code
_entity_poly.pdbx_strand_id
1 'polypeptide(L)'
;MQWSKIKSRYEALSAPCFGGTLAVHVTSYSKALFDIGAGWITYDGVEVVRLMTPSFYSLNYNLRPETLDFGSAVHACVFEPVETLVTTADPVVRGLFLLDRRCGRRTYERIWCEELHPFTRDSARFRSEVEGWAGGAE
;
A
#
# COMPACT_ATOMS: atom_id res chain seq x y z
N MET A 1 -11.37 -0.64 -15.23
CA MET A 1 -11.52 -0.78 -13.76
C MET A 1 -12.47 0.30 -13.23
N GLN A 2 -13.50 -0.02 -12.42
CA GLN A 2 -14.32 1.00 -11.76
C GLN A 2 -13.66 1.45 -10.45
N TRP A 3 -12.75 2.43 -10.53
CA TRP A 3 -11.90 2.87 -9.42
C TRP A 3 -12.67 3.23 -8.15
N SER A 4 -13.74 4.03 -8.25
CA SER A 4 -14.52 4.47 -7.09
C SER A 4 -15.05 3.30 -6.24
N LYS A 5 -15.53 2.23 -6.88
CA LYS A 5 -16.02 1.04 -6.18
C LYS A 5 -14.90 0.27 -5.49
N ILE A 6 -13.74 0.16 -6.13
CA ILE A 6 -12.59 -0.56 -5.60
C ILE A 6 -11.98 0.20 -4.43
N LYS A 7 -11.81 1.52 -4.60
CA LYS A 7 -11.41 2.45 -3.55
C LYS A 7 -12.29 2.29 -2.31
N SER A 8 -13.61 2.43 -2.44
CA SER A 8 -14.52 2.30 -1.28
C SER A 8 -14.46 0.92 -0.63
N ARG A 9 -14.25 -0.15 -1.40
CA ARG A 9 -14.07 -1.51 -0.83
C ARG A 9 -12.77 -1.63 -0.04
N TYR A 10 -11.67 -1.11 -0.57
CA TYR A 10 -10.38 -1.13 0.13
C TYR A 10 -10.43 -0.30 1.42
N GLU A 11 -11.02 0.90 1.37
CA GLU A 11 -11.14 1.77 2.56
C GLU A 11 -12.00 1.12 3.66
N ALA A 12 -13.02 0.35 3.29
CA ALA A 12 -13.81 -0.45 4.22
C ALA A 12 -13.05 -1.65 4.83
N LEU A 13 -11.87 -1.99 4.28
CA LEU A 13 -10.94 -2.97 4.83
C LEU A 13 -9.86 -2.31 5.70
N SER A 14 -9.88 -0.99 5.89
CA SER A 14 -8.95 -0.31 6.80
C SER A 14 -9.01 -0.92 8.20
N ALA A 15 -7.83 -1.04 8.81
CA ALA A 15 -7.73 -1.61 10.14
C ALA A 15 -8.44 -0.75 11.20
N PRO A 16 -9.04 -1.37 12.25
CA PRO A 16 -9.95 -0.66 13.15
C PRO A 16 -9.33 0.52 13.90
N CYS A 17 -8.01 0.52 14.16
CA CYS A 17 -7.36 1.64 14.83
C CYS A 17 -7.44 2.95 14.03
N PHE A 18 -7.70 2.89 12.72
CA PHE A 18 -7.79 4.08 11.88
C PHE A 18 -9.16 4.77 12.00
N GLY A 19 -10.15 4.20 12.72
CA GLY A 19 -11.41 4.89 13.00
C GLY A 19 -12.23 5.34 11.78
N GLY A 20 -11.93 4.85 10.57
CA GLY A 20 -12.62 5.19 9.32
C GLY A 20 -12.05 6.38 8.54
N THR A 21 -10.82 6.83 8.83
CA THR A 21 -10.27 8.08 8.27
C THR A 21 -9.15 7.86 7.25
N LEU A 22 -8.85 6.60 6.94
CA LEU A 22 -7.86 6.21 5.95
C LEU A 22 -8.47 6.23 4.54
N ALA A 23 -7.88 6.99 3.63
CA ALA A 23 -8.30 7.09 2.24
C ALA A 23 -7.13 6.87 1.26
N VAL A 24 -7.43 6.25 0.13
CA VAL A 24 -6.45 6.00 -0.93
C VAL A 24 -6.71 6.83 -2.18
N HIS A 25 -5.62 7.23 -2.82
CA HIS A 25 -5.65 8.12 -3.97
C HIS A 25 -4.69 7.62 -5.04
N VAL A 26 -5.07 7.84 -6.30
CA VAL A 26 -4.24 7.51 -7.45
C VAL A 26 -4.37 8.58 -8.52
N THR A 27 -3.27 8.87 -9.19
CA THR A 27 -3.22 9.71 -10.40
C THR A 27 -2.39 9.01 -11.45
N SER A 28 -2.79 9.13 -12.72
CA SER A 28 -2.00 8.70 -13.87
C SER A 28 -1.86 9.86 -14.85
N TYR A 29 -0.64 10.09 -15.32
CA TYR A 29 -0.33 11.15 -16.27
C TYR A 29 -0.12 10.56 -17.67
N SER A 30 -1.19 10.51 -18.46
CA SER A 30 -1.19 9.92 -19.81
C SER A 30 -0.50 10.77 -20.91
N LYS A 31 0.03 11.95 -20.56
CA LYS A 31 0.66 12.90 -21.49
C LYS A 31 2.13 13.19 -21.20
N ALA A 32 2.73 12.50 -20.24
CA ALA A 32 4.16 12.64 -19.97
C ALA A 32 4.97 11.81 -20.99
N LEU A 33 6.23 12.18 -21.22
CA LEU A 33 7.16 11.42 -22.08
C LEU A 33 7.35 9.96 -21.62
N PHE A 34 6.94 9.68 -20.39
CA PHE A 34 6.91 8.39 -19.72
C PHE A 34 5.58 8.29 -18.97
N ASP A 35 4.95 7.12 -18.89
CA ASP A 35 3.79 6.95 -18.01
C ASP A 35 4.24 7.14 -16.55
N ILE A 36 3.78 8.21 -15.91
CA ILE A 36 4.07 8.52 -14.52
C ILE A 36 2.75 8.42 -13.77
N GLY A 37 2.72 7.61 -12.72
CA GLY A 37 1.62 7.53 -11.78
C GLY A 37 2.06 7.94 -10.39
N ALA A 38 1.11 8.32 -9.55
CA ALA A 38 1.35 8.40 -8.11
C ALA A 38 0.17 7.82 -7.36
N GLY A 39 0.48 7.03 -6.33
CA GLY A 39 -0.46 6.58 -5.33
C GLY A 39 -0.09 7.14 -3.97
N TRP A 40 -1.09 7.52 -3.17
CA TRP A 40 -0.84 7.98 -1.81
C TRP A 40 -2.01 7.65 -0.89
N ILE A 41 -1.71 7.68 0.40
CA ILE A 41 -2.63 7.38 1.49
C ILE A 41 -2.73 8.61 2.36
N THR A 42 -3.95 8.94 2.75
CA THR A 42 -4.23 9.99 3.73
C THR A 42 -4.90 9.42 4.96
N TYR A 43 -4.56 9.93 6.13
CA TYR A 43 -5.25 9.70 7.40
C TYR A 43 -5.71 11.05 7.93
N ASP A 44 -7.00 11.21 8.24
CA ASP A 44 -7.61 12.50 8.61
C ASP A 44 -7.32 13.64 7.60
N GLY A 45 -7.25 13.29 6.32
CA GLY A 45 -6.95 14.23 5.23
C GLY A 45 -5.48 14.64 5.13
N VAL A 46 -4.62 14.18 6.04
CA VAL A 46 -3.17 14.40 5.99
C VAL A 46 -2.50 13.24 5.26
N GLU A 47 -1.61 13.54 4.32
CA GLU A 47 -0.81 12.52 3.64
C GLU A 47 0.14 11.83 4.62
N VAL A 48 0.11 10.50 4.65
CA VAL A 48 0.95 9.69 5.55
C VAL A 48 1.95 8.82 4.80
N VAL A 49 1.61 8.39 3.58
CA VAL A 49 2.50 7.58 2.74
C VAL A 49 2.23 7.92 1.28
N ARG A 50 3.30 8.05 0.48
CA ARG A 50 3.23 8.28 -0.97
C ARG A 50 4.20 7.39 -1.72
N LEU A 51 3.77 6.94 -2.89
CA LEU A 51 4.59 6.27 -3.87
C LEU A 51 4.40 6.97 -5.21
N MET A 52 5.49 7.45 -5.80
CA MET A 52 5.49 7.65 -7.25
C MET A 52 5.75 6.30 -7.91
N THR A 53 5.04 6.05 -9.00
CA THR A 53 5.31 4.96 -9.92
C THR A 53 5.93 5.55 -11.19
N PRO A 54 7.26 5.77 -11.25
CA PRO A 54 7.91 6.05 -12.51
C PRO A 54 7.97 4.77 -13.34
N SER A 55 7.60 4.84 -14.62
CA SER A 55 7.97 3.82 -15.62
C SER A 55 9.49 3.64 -15.80
N PHE A 56 10.33 4.45 -15.14
CA PHE A 56 11.79 4.25 -15.04
C PHE A 56 12.20 3.17 -14.02
N TYR A 57 11.41 2.91 -12.97
CA TYR A 57 11.70 1.81 -12.03
C TYR A 57 11.62 0.45 -12.72
N SER A 58 10.73 0.33 -13.70
CA SER A 58 10.62 -0.85 -14.55
C SER A 58 11.85 -1.13 -15.42
N LEU A 59 12.62 -0.10 -15.77
CA LEU A 59 13.82 -0.24 -16.61
C LEU A 59 15.09 -0.55 -15.80
N ASN A 60 15.17 -0.14 -14.53
CA ASN A 60 16.43 -0.19 -13.76
C ASN A 60 16.43 -1.14 -12.58
N TYR A 61 15.27 -1.51 -12.04
CA TYR A 61 15.16 -2.43 -10.90
C TYR A 61 14.71 -3.85 -11.30
N ASN A 62 14.59 -4.13 -12.59
CA ASN A 62 14.06 -5.39 -13.11
C ASN A 62 12.66 -5.73 -12.55
N LEU A 63 11.92 -4.69 -12.13
CA LEU A 63 10.56 -4.78 -11.63
C LEU A 63 9.62 -4.68 -12.83
N ARG A 64 8.64 -5.58 -12.94
CA ARG A 64 7.70 -5.51 -14.05
C ARG A 64 6.79 -4.28 -13.87
N PRO A 65 6.53 -3.46 -14.90
CA PRO A 65 5.56 -2.35 -14.81
C PRO A 65 4.21 -2.79 -14.22
N GLU A 66 3.83 -4.05 -14.44
CA GLU A 66 2.63 -4.68 -13.89
C GLU A 66 2.62 -4.84 -12.35
N THR A 67 3.78 -4.68 -11.67
CA THR A 67 3.96 -4.93 -10.22
C THR A 67 4.14 -3.67 -9.36
N LEU A 68 3.99 -2.47 -9.95
CA LEU A 68 4.09 -1.21 -9.21
C LEU A 68 2.95 -0.24 -9.54
N ASP A 69 1.86 -0.72 -10.14
CA ASP A 69 0.66 0.09 -10.33
C ASP A 69 -0.15 0.13 -9.03
N PHE A 70 -0.23 1.30 -8.41
CA PHE A 70 -0.95 1.48 -7.15
C PHE A 70 -2.45 1.11 -7.29
N GLY A 71 -3.05 1.39 -8.45
CA GLY A 71 -4.45 1.03 -8.70
C GLY A 71 -4.68 -0.48 -8.70
N SER A 72 -3.81 -1.22 -9.39
CA SER A 72 -3.79 -2.68 -9.44
C SER A 72 -3.45 -3.29 -8.08
N ALA A 73 -2.55 -2.68 -7.31
CA ALA A 73 -2.21 -3.14 -5.96
C ALA A 73 -3.40 -3.00 -4.99
N VAL A 74 -4.16 -1.89 -5.07
CA VAL A 74 -5.41 -1.71 -4.32
C VAL A 74 -6.45 -2.76 -4.75
N HIS A 75 -6.57 -3.01 -6.07
CA HIS A 75 -7.45 -4.07 -6.58
C HIS A 75 -7.06 -5.43 -5.99
N ALA A 76 -5.78 -5.79 -6.03
CA ALA A 76 -5.28 -7.05 -5.47
C ALA A 76 -5.64 -7.18 -3.98
N CYS A 77 -5.46 -6.12 -3.18
CA CYS A 77 -5.87 -6.13 -1.78
C CYS A 77 -7.37 -6.42 -1.61
N VAL A 78 -8.24 -5.94 -2.50
CA VAL A 78 -9.70 -6.18 -2.39
C VAL A 78 -10.11 -7.60 -2.78
N PHE A 79 -9.46 -8.18 -3.79
CA PHE A 79 -9.97 -9.38 -4.46
C PHE A 79 -9.13 -10.63 -4.27
N GLU A 80 -7.85 -10.49 -3.92
CA GLU A 80 -6.99 -11.66 -3.67
C GLU A 80 -7.24 -12.26 -2.28
N PRO A 81 -7.08 -13.58 -2.13
CA PRO A 81 -7.08 -14.24 -0.82
C PRO A 81 -5.99 -13.71 0.10
N VAL A 82 -6.22 -13.75 1.41
CA VAL A 82 -5.28 -13.25 2.41
C VAL A 82 -3.94 -13.99 2.34
N GLU A 83 -3.97 -15.28 2.04
CA GLU A 83 -2.79 -16.14 1.89
C GLU A 83 -1.87 -15.65 0.76
N THR A 84 -2.45 -15.19 -0.35
CA THR A 84 -1.74 -14.56 -1.46
C THR A 84 -1.14 -13.23 -1.03
N LEU A 85 -1.90 -12.39 -0.32
CA LEU A 85 -1.44 -11.07 0.15
C LEU A 85 -0.28 -11.16 1.14
N VAL A 86 -0.29 -12.17 2.01
CA VAL A 86 0.79 -12.43 2.97
C VAL A 86 2.10 -12.78 2.27
N THR A 87 2.04 -13.49 1.16
CA THR A 87 3.21 -14.06 0.48
C THR A 87 3.66 -13.25 -0.73
N THR A 88 2.93 -12.19 -1.09
CA THR A 88 3.23 -11.34 -2.26
C THR A 88 4.63 -10.74 -2.18
N ALA A 89 5.37 -10.79 -3.28
CA ALA A 89 6.65 -10.10 -3.44
C ALA A 89 6.46 -8.62 -3.85
N ASP A 90 5.24 -8.22 -4.24
CA ASP A 90 4.93 -6.85 -4.62
C ASP A 90 4.94 -5.94 -3.38
N PRO A 91 5.87 -4.96 -3.31
CA PRO A 91 6.01 -4.11 -2.14
C PRO A 91 4.81 -3.17 -1.93
N VAL A 92 4.09 -2.82 -2.99
CA VAL A 92 2.93 -1.94 -2.93
C VAL A 92 1.74 -2.70 -2.35
N VAL A 93 1.48 -3.91 -2.87
CA VAL A 93 0.44 -4.80 -2.31
C VAL A 93 0.75 -5.09 -0.84
N ARG A 94 2.02 -5.41 -0.54
CA ARG A 94 2.45 -5.70 0.84
C ARG A 94 2.24 -4.50 1.77
N GLY A 95 2.61 -3.30 1.34
CA GLY A 95 2.42 -2.07 2.13
C GLY A 95 0.95 -1.76 2.39
N LEU A 96 0.11 -1.88 1.36
CA LEU A 96 -1.34 -1.69 1.48
C LEU A 96 -1.98 -2.75 2.38
N PHE A 97 -1.52 -4.00 2.33
CA PHE A 97 -2.03 -5.07 3.18
C PHE A 97 -1.69 -4.86 4.67
N LEU A 98 -0.58 -4.20 5.00
CA LEU A 98 -0.23 -3.88 6.40
C LEU A 98 -1.19 -2.88 7.06
N LEU A 99 -1.94 -2.12 6.25
CA LEU A 99 -2.99 -1.19 6.69
C LEU A 99 -4.39 -1.84 6.72
N ASP A 100 -4.49 -3.09 6.28
CA ASP A 100 -5.74 -3.84 6.20
C ASP A 100 -6.10 -4.49 7.54
N ARG A 101 -7.37 -4.46 7.92
CA ARG A 101 -7.90 -5.10 9.14
C ARG A 101 -7.68 -6.61 9.21
N ARG A 102 -7.52 -7.27 8.05
CA ARG A 102 -7.21 -8.71 7.95
C ARG A 102 -5.76 -8.99 8.31
N CYS A 103 -4.89 -7.97 8.28
CA CYS A 103 -3.53 -8.05 8.80
C CYS A 103 -3.52 -7.78 10.32
N GLY A 104 -3.72 -8.84 11.10
CA GLY A 104 -3.54 -8.79 12.56
C GLY A 104 -2.06 -8.75 12.97
N ARG A 105 -1.79 -8.47 14.24
CA ARG A 105 -0.43 -8.33 14.81
C ARG A 105 0.52 -9.47 14.46
N ARG A 106 0.08 -10.73 14.57
CA ARG A 106 0.92 -11.90 14.22
C ARG A 106 1.32 -11.93 12.76
N THR A 107 0.41 -11.52 11.87
CA THR A 107 0.69 -11.44 10.43
C THR A 107 1.64 -10.29 10.12
N TYR A 108 1.43 -9.14 10.77
CA TYR A 108 2.34 -7.99 10.69
C TYR A 108 3.77 -8.37 11.08
N GLU A 109 3.97 -8.99 12.24
CA GLU A 109 5.30 -9.38 12.75
C GLU A 109 6.02 -10.38 11.83
N ARG A 110 5.27 -11.20 11.08
CA ARG A 110 5.84 -12.12 10.08
C ARG A 110 6.26 -11.41 8.78
N ILE A 111 5.56 -10.35 8.41
CA ILE A 111 5.83 -9.59 7.16
C ILE A 111 6.91 -8.53 7.40
N TRP A 112 6.97 -7.99 8.62
CA TRP A 112 7.92 -6.96 9.01
C TRP A 112 9.37 -7.47 8.96
N CYS A 113 10.22 -6.70 8.28
CA CYS A 113 11.68 -6.82 8.33
C CYS A 113 12.32 -5.46 8.00
N GLU A 114 13.60 -5.27 8.34
CA GLU A 114 14.31 -3.99 8.11
C GLU A 114 14.55 -3.70 6.62
N GLU A 115 14.65 -4.74 5.79
CA GLU A 115 14.94 -4.64 4.34
C GLU A 115 13.70 -4.37 3.48
N LEU A 116 12.60 -3.91 4.07
CA LEU A 116 11.39 -3.60 3.33
C LEU A 116 11.59 -2.42 2.36
N HIS A 117 10.94 -2.51 1.20
CA HIS A 117 10.82 -1.40 0.26
C HIS A 117 10.27 -0.15 0.99
N PRO A 118 10.74 1.07 0.67
CA PRO A 118 10.37 2.29 1.39
C PRO A 118 8.87 2.45 1.64
N PHE A 119 8.04 2.29 0.59
CA PHE A 119 6.58 2.37 0.73
C PHE A 119 5.99 1.36 1.73
N THR A 120 6.51 0.12 1.72
CA THR A 120 6.06 -0.94 2.64
C THR A 120 6.46 -0.61 4.07
N ARG A 121 7.70 -0.15 4.25
CA ARG A 121 8.24 0.27 5.56
C ARG A 121 7.45 1.45 6.12
N ASP A 122 7.19 2.48 5.32
CA ASP A 122 6.48 3.69 5.76
C ASP A 122 5.02 3.36 6.14
N SER A 123 4.34 2.52 5.35
CA SER A 123 3.00 1.99 5.68
C SER A 123 3.00 1.22 7.00
N ALA A 124 3.99 0.36 7.20
CA ALA A 124 4.10 -0.46 8.39
C ALA A 124 4.49 0.33 9.64
N ARG A 125 5.35 1.33 9.51
CA ARG A 125 5.69 2.28 10.57
C ARG A 125 4.46 3.07 10.99
N PHE A 126 3.73 3.64 10.03
CA PHE A 126 2.50 4.37 10.30
C PHE A 126 1.47 3.50 11.04
N ARG A 127 1.26 2.25 10.60
CA ARG A 127 0.39 1.29 11.29
C ARG A 127 0.80 1.07 12.75
N SER A 128 2.09 0.85 13.00
CA SER A 128 2.62 0.63 14.35
C SER A 128 2.50 1.86 15.24
N GLU A 129 2.72 3.05 14.70
CA GLU A 129 2.56 4.31 15.43
C GLU A 129 1.11 4.51 15.90
N VAL A 130 0.12 4.25 15.05
CA VAL A 130 -1.31 4.38 15.41
C VAL A 130 -1.77 3.29 16.38
N GLU A 131 -1.27 2.05 16.25
CA GLU A 131 -1.60 0.94 17.14
C GLU A 131 -0.80 0.93 18.46
N GLY A 132 0.28 1.71 18.56
CA GLY A 132 1.21 1.67 19.70
C GLY A 132 2.04 0.38 19.76
N TRP A 133 2.36 -0.23 18.62
CA TRP A 133 3.22 -1.41 18.57
C TRP A 133 4.70 -1.00 18.72
N ALA A 134 5.43 -1.70 19.58
CA ALA A 134 6.82 -1.40 19.97
C ALA A 134 7.87 -1.67 18.86
N GLY A 135 7.52 -1.56 17.57
CA GLY A 135 8.41 -1.88 16.44
C GLY A 135 8.49 -0.81 15.36
N GLY A 136 7.95 0.40 15.59
CA GLY A 136 7.95 1.49 14.60
C GLY A 136 9.01 2.57 14.80
N ALA A 137 9.73 2.56 15.92
CA ALA A 137 10.70 3.61 16.27
C ALA A 137 11.92 3.00 16.96
N GLU A 138 12.94 2.71 16.17
CA GLU A 138 14.35 3.00 16.48
C GLU A 138 15.00 3.61 15.23
#